data_AF-C1FHU4-F1
#
_entry.id   AF-C1FHU4-F1
#
_cell.length_a   1.000
_cell.length_b   1.000
_cell.length_c   1.000
_cell.angle_alpha   90.00
_cell.angle_beta   90.00
_cell.angle_gamma   90.00
#
_symmetry.space_group_name_H-M   'P 1'
#
loop_
_entity.id
_entity.type
_entity.pdbx_description
1 polymer ?
#
loop_
_entity_poly.entity_id
_entity_poly.type
_entity_poly.pdbx_seq_one_letter_code
_entity_poly.pdbx_strand_id
1 'polypeptide(L)'
;MSAAIRAVSTLPSSTTRTLSGQKRHRHRRRFARSSSLRAVAGDFPTPDLDKPGNANYQEAKALSAKLAGNAASVGASHEPKRVVVVGGGLAGLSCAKYLADAGHVPVVLERGDVLGGKVSAWQDEDGDWIETGLHIFFGAYPNMMNLFKELGIEDRLQWKEHAMTFAMQDYPGEFTKFYFPPNLPAPFNMAYAILTNDKMLTWTEKLRTGIPLVPMLLGGQEYINAQDELSVQQWMRKNFMPERVREELFIAMGKALDFIDSDKLSMTVILTAMNRFINETHGSKTAFLDGNQPDRLCAPMAKHVETVAGGEVRTKAGLKRILVDETTGDVTGMELIGGEVVTGDHYVSAMPVDALKLLLPDVWKPDPFFKQLEELEGIPVINVHIWFDRKLRPYDGLVFSRSPLLSVYADMSECCKEYASDDTSMLELVFAPCSKEAGSDVNWIGKSDEEIVQATLGELERLFPDEIAADGSKAKVVKHAVVKTPRSVYAAVPGRNKFRPSQNTPVKNFTLAGDFTYQKFLGSMEGAVLSGKLAAEVVADKMAGREAKPVKEVVARYR
;
A
#
# COMPACT_ATOMS: atom_id res chain seq x y z
N MET A 1 -53.59 27.98 36.88
CA MET A 1 -54.16 29.15 37.58
C MET A 1 -53.54 29.21 38.96
N SER A 2 -52.98 30.38 39.30
CA SER A 2 -52.39 30.83 40.59
C SER A 2 -51.27 29.98 41.19
N ALA A 3 -49.97 30.30 41.09
CA ALA A 3 -49.21 31.55 41.29
C ALA A 3 -48.90 31.89 42.76
N ALA A 4 -47.66 32.41 42.90
CA ALA A 4 -47.07 33.22 43.97
C ALA A 4 -46.29 32.46 45.07
N ILE A 5 -45.07 32.78 45.53
CA ILE A 5 -43.96 33.74 45.25
C ILE A 5 -43.36 34.13 46.62
N ARG A 6 -42.02 34.00 46.75
CA ARG A 6 -41.06 34.76 47.64
C ARG A 6 -41.27 34.65 49.18
N ALA A 7 -40.32 34.92 50.08
CA ALA A 7 -39.00 35.58 50.11
C ALA A 7 -38.18 34.97 51.28
N VAL A 8 -36.89 34.67 51.14
CA VAL A 8 -35.69 35.46 51.52
C VAL A 8 -35.44 35.67 53.04
N SER A 9 -34.24 35.20 53.42
CA SER A 9 -33.31 35.58 54.50
C SER A 9 -33.75 35.43 55.96
N THR A 10 -32.91 34.73 56.73
CA THR A 10 -32.06 35.35 57.77
C THR A 10 -31.12 34.28 58.34
N LEU A 11 -29.81 34.50 58.21
CA LEU A 11 -28.82 34.06 59.19
C LEU A 11 -28.47 35.31 60.01
N PRO A 12 -28.24 35.19 61.32
CA PRO A 12 -26.83 35.15 61.73
C PRO A 12 -26.52 34.39 63.04
N SER A 13 -25.21 34.30 63.26
CA SER A 13 -24.50 34.26 64.53
C SER A 13 -24.23 32.90 65.21
N SER A 14 -23.06 32.38 64.83
CA SER A 14 -21.95 31.99 65.71
C SER A 14 -22.21 31.84 67.21
N THR A 15 -21.86 30.67 67.76
CA THR A 15 -21.09 30.61 69.02
C THR A 15 -20.34 29.28 69.18
N THR A 16 -19.03 29.44 69.44
CA THR A 16 -18.14 28.65 70.31
C THR A 16 -17.76 27.19 70.02
N ARG A 17 -16.46 27.07 69.68
CA ARG A 17 -15.54 25.92 69.81
C ARG A 17 -15.75 25.04 71.04
N THR A 18 -15.62 23.73 70.83
CA THR A 18 -14.75 22.86 71.65
C THR A 18 -14.11 21.79 70.76
N LEU A 19 -12.78 21.72 70.80
CA LEU A 19 -11.93 20.73 70.13
C LEU A 19 -11.91 19.43 70.94
N SER A 20 -12.22 18.30 70.31
CA SER A 20 -11.68 17.00 70.73
C SER A 20 -11.37 16.16 69.49
N GLY A 21 -10.08 15.95 69.26
CA GLY A 21 -9.58 15.16 68.14
C GLY A 21 -9.84 13.67 68.33
N GLN A 22 -10.39 13.02 67.31
CA GLN A 22 -10.23 11.59 67.08
C GLN A 22 -10.02 11.34 65.58
N LYS A 23 -8.88 10.71 65.29
CA LYS A 23 -8.41 10.31 63.96
C LYS A 23 -9.42 9.38 63.29
N ARG A 24 -10.07 9.82 62.21
CA ARG A 24 -10.80 8.93 61.30
C ARG A 24 -9.89 8.54 60.13
N HIS A 25 -9.50 7.27 60.10
CA HIS A 25 -8.98 6.62 58.90
C HIS A 25 -10.02 6.71 57.77
N ARG A 26 -9.80 7.62 56.81
CA ARG A 26 -10.55 7.63 55.56
C ARG A 26 -9.96 6.57 54.64
N HIS A 27 -10.64 5.43 54.52
CA HIS A 27 -10.51 4.58 53.34
C HIS A 27 -10.91 5.40 52.11
N ARG A 28 -9.91 5.89 51.36
CA ARG A 28 -10.12 6.35 49.98
C ARG A 28 -10.39 5.11 49.13
N ARG A 29 -11.67 4.79 48.90
CA ARG A 29 -12.07 3.99 47.73
C ARG A 29 -11.64 4.78 46.49
N ARG A 30 -10.51 4.39 45.89
CA ARG A 30 -10.20 4.74 44.50
C ARG A 30 -11.23 4.00 43.64
N PHE A 31 -12.30 4.68 43.24
CA PHE A 31 -13.00 4.30 42.03
C PHE A 31 -12.05 4.63 40.87
N ALA A 32 -11.32 3.62 40.41
CA ALA A 32 -10.80 3.65 39.05
C ALA A 32 -12.03 3.61 38.15
N ARG A 33 -12.41 4.77 37.59
CA ARG A 33 -13.24 4.76 36.39
C ARG A 33 -12.36 4.14 35.30
N SER A 34 -12.56 2.86 35.05
CA SER A 34 -12.32 2.29 33.73
C SER A 34 -13.19 3.11 32.78
N SER A 35 -12.58 4.07 32.08
CA SER A 35 -13.15 4.50 30.81
C SER A 35 -12.95 3.31 29.90
N SER A 36 -14.04 2.67 29.48
CA SER A 36 -13.99 1.76 28.33
C SER A 36 -13.27 2.49 27.20
N LEU A 37 -12.13 1.95 26.76
CA LEU A 37 -11.45 2.44 25.57
C LEU A 37 -12.39 2.12 24.41
N ARG A 38 -13.06 3.15 23.88
CA ARG A 38 -13.93 2.99 22.72
C ARG A 38 -13.06 3.03 21.48
N ALA A 39 -13.14 2.02 20.62
CA ALA A 39 -12.54 2.04 19.31
C ALA A 39 -13.07 3.25 18.54
N VAL A 40 -12.17 4.11 18.10
CA VAL A 40 -12.55 5.38 17.48
C VAL A 40 -12.71 5.19 15.97
N ALA A 41 -11.96 4.26 15.37
CA ALA A 41 -11.92 4.09 13.92
C ALA A 41 -11.78 5.44 13.20
N GLY A 42 -10.89 6.28 13.73
CA GLY A 42 -10.89 7.71 13.48
C GLY A 42 -10.80 8.03 12.00
N ASP A 43 -11.59 9.01 11.59
CA ASP A 43 -11.76 9.42 10.21
C ASP A 43 -11.57 10.93 10.11
N PHE A 44 -10.36 11.32 9.71
CA PHE A 44 -9.98 12.71 9.50
C PHE A 44 -10.53 13.20 8.16
N PRO A 45 -10.66 14.53 7.95
CA PRO A 45 -11.20 15.04 6.69
C PRO A 45 -10.44 14.53 5.47
N THR A 46 -11.17 14.06 4.47
CA THR A 46 -10.64 13.71 3.15
C THR A 46 -9.86 14.89 2.58
N PRO A 47 -8.60 14.70 2.17
CA PRO A 47 -7.81 15.77 1.59
C PRO A 47 -8.42 16.17 0.24
N ASP A 48 -8.50 17.48 -0.01
CA ASP A 48 -8.91 18.00 -1.31
C ASP A 48 -7.74 17.89 -2.31
N LEU A 49 -7.81 16.85 -3.15
CA LEU A 49 -6.78 16.47 -4.13
C LEU A 49 -7.06 16.96 -5.56
N ASP A 50 -8.33 17.23 -5.92
CA ASP A 50 -8.76 17.64 -7.27
C ASP A 50 -8.57 19.16 -7.48
N LYS A 51 -7.32 19.60 -7.35
CA LYS A 51 -6.91 21.00 -7.54
C LYS A 51 -6.11 21.16 -8.82
N PRO A 52 -6.20 22.31 -9.52
CA PRO A 52 -5.35 22.59 -10.69
C PRO A 52 -3.84 22.48 -10.40
N GLY A 53 -3.41 22.80 -9.18
CA GLY A 53 -2.02 22.68 -8.75
C GLY A 53 -1.53 21.26 -8.47
N ASN A 54 -2.42 20.26 -8.43
CA ASN A 54 -2.04 18.85 -8.26
C ASN A 54 -1.89 18.17 -9.63
N ALA A 55 -0.74 18.37 -10.27
CA ALA A 55 -0.48 17.89 -11.64
C ALA A 55 -0.66 16.37 -11.79
N ASN A 56 -0.23 15.58 -10.80
CA ASN A 56 -0.36 14.12 -10.81
C ASN A 56 -1.84 13.68 -10.79
N TYR A 57 -2.68 14.35 -10.00
CA TYR A 57 -4.12 14.09 -9.97
C TYR A 57 -4.79 14.47 -11.30
N GLN A 58 -4.44 15.63 -11.86
CA GLN A 58 -5.01 16.08 -13.14
C GLN A 58 -4.58 15.19 -14.32
N GLU A 59 -3.33 14.71 -14.34
CA GLU A 59 -2.86 13.75 -15.35
C GLU A 59 -3.63 12.43 -15.29
N ALA A 60 -3.84 11.88 -14.08
CA ALA A 60 -4.61 10.65 -13.88
C ALA A 60 -6.08 10.80 -14.31
N LYS A 61 -6.69 11.95 -14.03
CA LYS A 61 -8.05 12.31 -14.45
C LYS A 61 -8.16 12.49 -15.96
N ALA A 62 -7.17 13.14 -16.59
CA ALA A 62 -7.12 13.32 -18.03
C ALA A 62 -7.00 11.98 -18.77
N LEU A 63 -6.24 11.03 -18.22
CA LEU A 63 -6.14 9.68 -18.79
C LEU A 63 -7.46 8.89 -18.66
N SER A 64 -8.17 8.97 -17.53
CA SER A 64 -9.52 8.39 -17.43
C SER A 64 -10.48 9.01 -18.44
N ALA A 65 -10.45 10.33 -18.63
CA ALA A 65 -11.30 11.02 -19.60
C ALA A 65 -10.98 10.64 -21.05
N LYS A 66 -9.68 10.49 -21.40
CA LYS A 66 -9.25 9.99 -22.72
C LYS A 66 -9.86 8.61 -22.99
N LEU A 67 -9.80 7.71 -22.01
CA LEU A 67 -10.31 6.34 -22.14
C LEU A 67 -11.83 6.32 -22.28
N ALA A 68 -12.55 7.05 -21.43
CA ALA A 68 -14.01 7.17 -21.53
C ALA A 68 -14.47 7.78 -22.87
N GLY A 69 -13.71 8.74 -23.41
CA GLY A 69 -13.98 9.33 -24.72
C GLY A 69 -13.90 8.33 -25.89
N ASN A 70 -13.20 7.20 -25.73
CA ASN A 70 -13.12 6.17 -26.76
C ASN A 70 -14.44 5.43 -26.98
N ALA A 71 -15.32 5.34 -25.98
CA ALA A 71 -16.60 4.65 -26.13
C ALA A 71 -17.46 5.24 -27.27
N ALA A 72 -17.39 6.56 -27.47
CA ALA A 72 -18.08 7.22 -28.58
C ALA A 72 -17.51 6.81 -29.95
N SER A 73 -16.20 6.55 -30.04
CA SER A 73 -15.55 6.11 -31.28
C SER A 73 -15.88 4.65 -31.64
N VAL A 74 -16.08 3.80 -30.64
CA VAL A 74 -16.59 2.43 -30.82
C VAL A 74 -17.98 2.49 -31.45
N GLY A 75 -18.91 3.26 -30.88
CA GLY A 75 -20.27 3.39 -31.43
C GLY A 75 -20.37 3.99 -32.84
N ALA A 76 -19.38 4.75 -33.31
CA ALA A 76 -19.42 5.45 -34.59
C ALA A 76 -18.71 4.73 -35.75
N SER A 77 -17.71 3.88 -35.47
CA SER A 77 -16.89 3.25 -36.52
C SER A 77 -16.20 1.93 -36.16
N HIS A 78 -16.23 1.47 -34.90
CA HIS A 78 -15.48 0.28 -34.46
C HIS A 78 -16.31 -0.61 -33.55
N GLU A 79 -16.52 -1.89 -33.88
CA GLU A 79 -17.27 -2.80 -33.01
C GLU A 79 -16.56 -3.02 -31.65
N PRO A 80 -17.30 -3.16 -30.53
CA PRO A 80 -16.73 -3.55 -29.24
C PRO A 80 -15.86 -4.80 -29.35
N LYS A 81 -14.66 -4.74 -28.79
CA LYS A 81 -13.67 -5.83 -28.86
C LYS A 81 -13.65 -6.63 -27.57
N ARG A 82 -13.55 -7.95 -27.69
CA ARG A 82 -13.42 -8.86 -26.55
C ARG A 82 -11.96 -8.93 -26.12
N VAL A 83 -11.66 -8.53 -24.88
CA VAL A 83 -10.27 -8.46 -24.38
C VAL A 83 -10.09 -9.40 -23.20
N VAL A 84 -9.23 -10.40 -23.34
CA VAL A 84 -8.97 -11.38 -22.27
C VAL A 84 -7.88 -10.85 -21.35
N VAL A 85 -8.18 -10.68 -20.07
CA VAL A 85 -7.26 -10.17 -19.04
C VAL A 85 -6.95 -11.29 -18.04
N VAL A 86 -5.69 -11.72 -17.96
CA VAL A 86 -5.27 -12.80 -17.06
C VAL A 86 -4.72 -12.21 -15.76
N GLY A 87 -5.40 -12.48 -14.65
CA GLY A 87 -5.10 -11.98 -13.29
C GLY A 87 -6.15 -10.96 -12.81
N GLY A 88 -6.84 -11.28 -11.72
CA GLY A 88 -7.84 -10.47 -11.02
C GLY A 88 -7.27 -9.64 -9.86
N GLY A 89 -5.98 -9.30 -9.91
CA GLY A 89 -5.39 -8.29 -9.03
C GLY A 89 -5.70 -6.86 -9.47
N LEU A 90 -5.26 -5.86 -8.69
CA LEU A 90 -5.55 -4.44 -8.97
C LEU A 90 -5.18 -4.00 -10.40
N ALA A 91 -4.08 -4.50 -10.97
CA ALA A 91 -3.69 -4.16 -12.34
C ALA A 91 -4.67 -4.70 -13.39
N GLY A 92 -5.12 -5.95 -13.24
CA GLY A 92 -6.07 -6.57 -14.16
C GLY A 92 -7.48 -6.01 -14.03
N LEU A 93 -7.95 -5.81 -12.79
CA LEU A 93 -9.24 -5.17 -12.52
C LEU A 93 -9.25 -3.72 -13.02
N SER A 94 -8.15 -2.97 -12.83
CA SER A 94 -8.02 -1.61 -13.38
C SER A 94 -8.07 -1.63 -14.90
N CYS A 95 -7.30 -2.52 -15.55
CA CYS A 95 -7.32 -2.68 -17.00
C CYS A 95 -8.73 -2.98 -17.52
N ALA A 96 -9.42 -3.95 -16.92
CA ALA A 96 -10.78 -4.30 -17.30
C ALA A 96 -11.76 -3.14 -17.10
N LYS A 97 -11.70 -2.45 -15.95
CA LYS A 97 -12.55 -1.29 -15.67
C LYS A 97 -12.42 -0.22 -16.75
N TYR A 98 -11.19 0.14 -17.11
CA TYR A 98 -10.97 1.19 -18.12
C TYR A 98 -11.17 0.71 -19.56
N LEU A 99 -11.06 -0.58 -19.84
CA LEU A 99 -11.50 -1.17 -21.12
C LEU A 99 -13.03 -1.10 -21.26
N ALA A 100 -13.77 -1.36 -20.18
CA ALA A 100 -15.21 -1.19 -20.15
C ALA A 100 -15.61 0.28 -20.38
N ASP A 101 -14.93 1.23 -19.71
CA ASP A 101 -15.12 2.66 -19.95
C ASP A 101 -14.82 3.08 -21.40
N ALA A 102 -13.87 2.41 -22.06
CA ALA A 102 -13.52 2.63 -23.45
C ALA A 102 -14.49 1.98 -24.45
N GLY A 103 -15.52 1.26 -23.98
CA GLY A 103 -16.53 0.60 -24.81
C GLY A 103 -16.13 -0.80 -25.31
N HIS A 104 -15.15 -1.46 -24.68
CA HIS A 104 -14.75 -2.83 -24.99
C HIS A 104 -15.30 -3.83 -23.97
N VAL A 105 -15.27 -5.13 -24.30
CA VAL A 105 -15.82 -6.21 -23.47
C VAL A 105 -14.68 -7.01 -22.83
N PRO A 106 -14.23 -6.63 -21.62
CA PRO A 106 -13.14 -7.34 -20.94
C PRO A 106 -13.64 -8.66 -20.33
N VAL A 107 -12.78 -9.67 -20.32
CA VAL A 107 -12.97 -10.96 -19.62
C VAL A 107 -11.79 -11.20 -18.71
N VAL A 108 -12.00 -11.03 -17.41
CA VAL A 108 -10.97 -11.22 -16.37
C VAL A 108 -10.96 -12.67 -15.91
N LEU A 109 -9.78 -13.27 -15.91
CA LEU A 109 -9.54 -14.66 -15.50
C LEU A 109 -8.62 -14.66 -14.27
N GLU A 110 -9.18 -14.90 -13.10
CA GLU A 110 -8.45 -15.01 -11.83
C GLU A 110 -8.28 -16.48 -11.44
N ARG A 111 -7.06 -16.86 -11.06
CA ARG A 111 -6.72 -18.23 -10.67
C ARG A 111 -7.34 -18.61 -9.33
N GLY A 112 -7.25 -17.72 -8.34
CA GLY A 112 -7.78 -17.89 -7.00
C GLY A 112 -9.30 -17.87 -6.95
N ASP A 113 -9.85 -18.17 -5.79
CA ASP A 113 -11.27 -18.03 -5.47
C ASP A 113 -11.66 -16.60 -5.08
N VAL A 114 -10.69 -15.80 -4.63
CA VAL A 114 -10.84 -14.38 -4.28
C VAL A 114 -10.11 -13.46 -5.26
N LEU A 115 -10.62 -12.22 -5.39
CA LEU A 115 -9.99 -11.16 -6.17
C LEU A 115 -8.92 -10.41 -5.35
N GLY A 116 -8.11 -9.60 -6.03
CA GLY A 116 -7.16 -8.67 -5.41
C GLY A 116 -5.69 -9.09 -5.51
N GLY A 117 -5.40 -10.39 -5.63
CA GLY A 117 -4.02 -10.88 -5.70
C GLY A 117 -3.22 -10.47 -4.47
N LYS A 118 -2.23 -9.58 -4.60
CA LYS A 118 -1.42 -9.12 -3.45
C LYS A 118 -2.21 -8.32 -2.41
N VAL A 119 -3.43 -7.86 -2.75
CA VAL A 119 -4.35 -7.23 -1.79
C VAL A 119 -5.49 -8.15 -1.35
N SER A 120 -5.40 -9.46 -1.63
CA SER A 120 -6.49 -10.38 -1.28
C SER A 120 -6.63 -10.57 0.23
N ALA A 121 -7.82 -10.94 0.66
CA ALA A 121 -8.14 -11.30 2.03
C ALA A 121 -9.14 -12.46 2.04
N TRP A 122 -9.17 -13.23 3.13
CA TRP A 122 -10.13 -14.32 3.35
C TRP A 122 -10.54 -14.37 4.81
N GLN A 123 -11.72 -14.95 5.07
CA GLN A 123 -12.17 -15.19 6.43
C GLN A 123 -11.69 -16.54 6.95
N ASP A 124 -11.34 -16.61 8.22
CA ASP A 124 -11.16 -17.87 8.93
C ASP A 124 -12.51 -18.46 9.44
N GLU A 125 -12.44 -19.55 10.21
CA GLU A 125 -13.63 -20.24 10.73
C GLU A 125 -14.42 -19.39 11.75
N ASP A 126 -13.79 -18.40 12.39
CA ASP A 126 -14.44 -17.51 13.34
C ASP A 126 -15.06 -16.28 12.63
N GLY A 127 -14.82 -16.12 11.33
CA GLY A 127 -15.29 -15.00 10.52
C GLY A 127 -14.37 -13.78 10.54
N ASP A 128 -13.17 -13.89 11.12
CA ASP A 128 -12.18 -12.81 11.11
C ASP A 128 -11.41 -12.78 9.79
N TRP A 129 -11.16 -11.57 9.28
CA TRP A 129 -10.44 -11.38 8.02
C TRP A 129 -8.92 -11.45 8.20
N ILE A 130 -8.27 -12.17 7.30
CA ILE A 130 -6.81 -12.30 7.18
C ILE A 130 -6.41 -11.72 5.82
N GLU A 131 -5.53 -10.72 5.84
CA GLU A 131 -5.07 -10.03 4.62
C GLU A 131 -3.74 -10.58 4.11
N THR A 132 -3.47 -10.41 2.82
CA THR A 132 -2.15 -10.78 2.24
C THR A 132 -1.03 -9.86 2.71
N GLY A 133 -1.37 -8.64 3.11
CA GLY A 133 -0.44 -7.60 3.52
C GLY A 133 -1.16 -6.40 4.13
N LEU A 134 -0.45 -5.62 4.94
CA LEU A 134 -0.96 -4.37 5.49
C LEU A 134 -0.89 -3.27 4.43
N HIS A 135 -2.05 -2.85 3.92
CA HIS A 135 -2.13 -1.90 2.82
C HIS A 135 -2.50 -0.48 3.28
N ILE A 136 -1.74 0.50 2.81
CA ILE A 136 -1.95 1.92 3.13
C ILE A 136 -2.15 2.74 1.85
N PHE A 137 -3.19 3.56 1.86
CA PHE A 137 -3.50 4.50 0.79
C PHE A 137 -2.85 5.85 1.12
N PHE A 138 -2.24 6.49 0.12
CA PHE A 138 -1.60 7.80 0.28
C PHE A 138 -2.33 8.86 -0.53
N GLY A 139 -2.34 10.11 -0.05
CA GLY A 139 -2.84 11.23 -0.85
C GLY A 139 -2.13 11.39 -2.20
N ALA A 140 -0.87 10.94 -2.29
CA ALA A 140 -0.10 10.92 -3.52
C ALA A 140 -0.40 9.72 -4.45
N TYR A 141 -1.56 9.06 -4.31
CA TYR A 141 -2.03 7.97 -5.19
C TYR A 141 -3.15 8.46 -6.12
N PRO A 142 -2.84 9.31 -7.12
CA PRO A 142 -3.85 9.98 -7.92
C PRO A 142 -4.72 9.03 -8.73
N ASN A 143 -4.19 7.90 -9.24
CA ASN A 143 -4.99 6.95 -10.02
C ASN A 143 -5.92 6.16 -9.12
N MET A 144 -5.49 5.82 -7.90
CA MET A 144 -6.34 5.22 -6.89
C MET A 144 -7.46 6.19 -6.47
N MET A 145 -7.12 7.45 -6.17
CA MET A 145 -8.13 8.44 -5.76
C MET A 145 -9.16 8.72 -6.85
N ASN A 146 -8.72 8.83 -8.11
CA ASN A 146 -9.65 8.90 -9.25
C ASN A 146 -10.51 7.64 -9.36
N LEU A 147 -9.93 6.44 -9.21
CA LEU A 147 -10.70 5.19 -9.26
C LEU A 147 -11.78 5.12 -8.17
N PHE A 148 -11.46 5.50 -6.94
CA PHE A 148 -12.42 5.56 -5.83
C PHE A 148 -13.57 6.54 -6.13
N LYS A 149 -13.24 7.71 -6.68
CA LYS A 149 -14.22 8.72 -7.10
C LYS A 149 -15.10 8.24 -8.26
N GLU A 150 -14.50 7.64 -9.27
CA GLU A 150 -15.19 7.10 -10.45
C GLU A 150 -16.16 5.96 -10.08
N LEU A 151 -15.83 5.17 -9.07
CA LEU A 151 -16.70 4.09 -8.55
C LEU A 151 -17.66 4.56 -7.46
N GLY A 152 -17.58 5.82 -7.01
CA GLY A 152 -18.43 6.35 -5.95
C GLY A 152 -18.21 5.69 -4.58
N ILE A 153 -16.96 5.36 -4.24
CA ILE A 153 -16.59 4.66 -3.00
C ILE A 153 -15.56 5.43 -2.16
N GLU A 154 -15.43 6.74 -2.36
CA GLU A 154 -14.47 7.60 -1.62
C GLU A 154 -14.66 7.55 -0.09
N ASP A 155 -15.88 7.29 0.37
CA ASP A 155 -16.24 7.14 1.79
C ASP A 155 -15.64 5.91 2.47
N ARG A 156 -15.10 4.96 1.68
CA ARG A 156 -14.44 3.75 2.18
C ARG A 156 -13.00 4.01 2.64
N LEU A 157 -12.43 5.18 2.38
CA LEU A 157 -11.08 5.54 2.84
C LEU A 157 -11.14 6.26 4.19
N GLN A 158 -10.65 5.60 5.23
CA GLN A 158 -10.50 6.17 6.57
C GLN A 158 -9.19 6.94 6.70
N TRP A 159 -9.25 8.25 6.46
CA TRP A 159 -8.07 9.10 6.54
C TRP A 159 -7.61 9.28 7.98
N LYS A 160 -6.30 9.25 8.20
CA LYS A 160 -5.70 9.40 9.52
C LYS A 160 -5.09 10.78 9.72
N GLU A 161 -4.65 11.05 10.95
CA GLU A 161 -3.89 12.25 11.26
C GLU A 161 -2.75 12.39 10.25
N HIS A 162 -2.48 13.62 9.79
CA HIS A 162 -1.35 13.85 8.91
C HIS A 162 -0.04 13.83 9.72
N ALA A 163 0.41 12.63 10.05
CA ALA A 163 1.61 12.36 10.82
C ALA A 163 2.26 11.04 10.40
N MET A 164 3.58 10.97 10.52
CA MET A 164 4.32 9.71 10.42
C MET A 164 4.84 9.33 11.80
N THR A 165 4.46 8.15 12.29
CA THR A 165 4.76 7.72 13.66
C THR A 165 5.80 6.62 13.69
N PHE A 166 6.84 6.85 14.49
CA PHE A 166 7.97 5.95 14.63
C PHE A 166 8.07 5.49 16.09
N ALA A 167 8.28 4.19 16.29
CA ALA A 167 8.67 3.67 17.58
C ALA A 167 10.11 4.08 17.90
N MET A 168 10.38 4.42 19.17
CA MET A 168 11.72 4.76 19.63
C MET A 168 12.54 3.48 19.86
N GLN A 169 13.79 3.46 19.39
CA GLN A 169 14.70 2.33 19.64
C GLN A 169 15.25 2.36 21.07
N ASP A 170 15.73 3.53 21.52
CA ASP A 170 16.36 3.69 22.84
C ASP A 170 15.36 3.77 24.01
N TYR A 171 14.07 3.97 23.71
CA TYR A 171 13.00 4.15 24.70
C TYR A 171 11.83 3.19 24.39
N PRO A 172 11.91 1.92 24.85
CA PRO A 172 10.83 0.94 24.66
C PRO A 172 9.47 1.47 25.08
N GLY A 173 8.43 1.26 24.27
CA GLY A 173 7.07 1.77 24.52
C GLY A 173 6.84 3.25 24.18
N GLU A 174 7.87 4.01 23.83
CA GLU A 174 7.70 5.40 23.37
C GLU A 174 7.59 5.49 21.84
N PHE A 175 6.78 6.46 21.40
CA PHE A 175 6.61 6.82 19.99
C PHE A 175 6.93 8.30 19.78
N THR A 176 7.35 8.63 18.57
CA THR A 176 7.53 10.01 18.10
C THR A 176 6.83 10.20 16.77
N LYS A 177 6.44 11.45 16.47
CA LYS A 177 5.70 11.80 15.26
C LYS A 177 6.42 12.89 14.48
N PHE A 178 6.43 12.74 13.16
CA PHE A 178 6.59 13.86 12.23
C PHE A 178 5.19 14.35 11.89
N TYR A 179 4.75 15.43 12.56
CA TYR A 179 3.42 16.01 12.38
C TYR A 179 3.42 17.08 11.27
N PHE A 180 2.44 17.00 10.37
CA PHE A 180 2.27 17.91 9.24
C PHE A 180 1.07 18.84 9.49
N PRO A 181 1.30 20.15 9.71
CA PRO A 181 0.22 21.08 10.03
C PRO A 181 -0.78 21.24 8.86
N PRO A 182 -2.11 21.16 9.11
CA PRO A 182 -3.13 21.26 8.06
C PRO A 182 -3.09 22.54 7.22
N ASN A 183 -2.68 23.66 7.81
CA ASN A 183 -2.69 24.98 7.16
C ASN A 183 -1.35 25.35 6.51
N LEU A 184 -0.39 24.43 6.47
CA LEU A 184 0.93 24.66 5.92
C LEU A 184 1.07 23.84 4.62
N PRO A 185 1.27 24.46 3.44
CA PRO A 185 1.37 23.71 2.20
C PRO A 185 2.73 23.00 2.06
N ALA A 186 2.79 22.04 1.16
CA ALA A 186 4.05 21.49 0.65
C ALA A 186 4.91 22.62 0.02
N PRO A 187 6.25 22.64 0.22
CA PRO A 187 7.06 21.73 1.05
C PRO A 187 7.21 22.17 2.51
N PHE A 188 6.58 23.27 2.93
CA PHE A 188 6.78 23.88 4.24
C PHE A 188 6.27 22.99 5.38
N ASN A 189 5.22 22.19 5.16
CA ASN A 189 4.74 21.20 6.13
C ASN A 189 5.78 20.12 6.45
N MET A 190 6.49 19.61 5.45
CA MET A 190 7.59 18.67 5.63
C MET A 190 8.75 19.33 6.38
N ALA A 191 9.12 20.55 6.00
CA ALA A 191 10.14 21.30 6.72
C ALA A 191 9.77 21.48 8.20
N TYR A 192 8.52 21.87 8.49
CA TYR A 192 8.01 21.96 9.86
C TYR A 192 8.11 20.63 10.60
N ALA A 193 7.65 19.53 10.00
CA ALA A 193 7.66 18.21 10.61
C ALA A 193 9.10 17.78 11.00
N ILE A 194 10.06 17.94 10.08
CA ILE A 194 11.48 17.60 10.32
C ILE A 194 12.10 18.51 11.38
N LEU A 195 11.87 19.83 11.29
CA LEU A 195 12.50 20.80 12.19
C LEU A 195 11.98 20.68 13.62
N THR A 196 10.69 20.36 13.80
CA THR A 196 10.03 20.27 15.11
C THR A 196 10.24 18.94 15.81
N ASN A 197 10.56 17.85 15.09
CA ASN A 197 10.90 16.57 15.71
C ASN A 197 12.30 16.63 16.34
N ASP A 198 12.41 16.54 17.65
CA ASP A 198 13.68 16.59 18.39
C ASP A 198 14.16 15.22 18.92
N LYS A 199 13.32 14.19 18.83
CA LYS A 199 13.61 12.85 19.35
C LYS A 199 14.43 11.96 18.39
N MET A 200 14.27 12.09 17.07
CA MET A 200 14.97 11.20 16.12
C MET A 200 16.30 11.78 15.62
N LEU A 201 16.26 13.02 15.12
CA LEU A 201 17.41 13.65 14.47
C LEU A 201 17.91 14.87 15.25
N THR A 202 19.22 14.93 15.45
CA THR A 202 19.92 16.12 15.93
C THR A 202 19.91 17.23 14.87
N TRP A 203 20.16 18.48 15.28
CA TRP A 203 20.24 19.61 14.36
C TRP A 203 21.33 19.45 13.29
N THR A 204 22.47 18.84 13.64
CA THR A 204 23.55 18.59 12.69
C THR A 204 23.17 17.52 11.66
N GLU A 205 22.47 16.47 12.08
CA GLU A 205 21.92 15.44 11.20
C GLU A 205 20.85 16.00 10.26
N LYS A 206 19.95 16.88 10.75
CA LYS A 206 18.94 17.55 9.90
C LYS A 206 19.60 18.33 8.76
N LEU A 207 20.64 19.12 9.06
CA LEU A 207 21.37 19.88 8.05
C LEU A 207 22.08 18.96 7.05
N ARG A 208 22.77 17.93 7.54
CA ARG A 208 23.47 16.95 6.70
C ARG A 208 22.53 16.03 5.91
N THR A 209 21.25 15.98 6.27
CA THR A 209 20.21 15.28 5.51
C THR A 209 19.62 16.18 4.42
N GLY A 210 19.35 17.46 4.76
CA GLY A 210 18.74 18.41 3.84
C GLY A 210 19.61 18.75 2.62
N ILE A 211 20.92 18.96 2.82
CA ILE A 211 21.84 19.36 1.73
C ILE A 211 21.88 18.33 0.58
N PRO A 212 22.09 17.03 0.84
CA PRO A 212 22.06 15.99 -0.21
C PRO A 212 20.75 15.89 -1.00
N LEU A 213 19.63 16.39 -0.47
CA LEU A 213 18.33 16.32 -1.13
C LEU A 213 18.06 17.51 -2.08
N VAL A 214 18.84 18.59 -1.99
CA VAL A 214 18.69 19.77 -2.86
C VAL A 214 18.79 19.42 -4.35
N PRO A 215 19.74 18.58 -4.83
CA PRO A 215 19.80 18.17 -6.23
C PRO A 215 18.54 17.45 -6.71
N MET A 216 17.86 16.67 -5.85
CA MET A 216 16.58 16.04 -6.18
C MET A 216 15.48 17.10 -6.40
N LEU A 217 15.43 18.13 -5.55
CA LEU A 217 14.45 19.22 -5.66
C LEU A 217 14.63 20.04 -6.94
N LEU A 218 15.87 20.22 -7.39
CA LEU A 218 16.19 20.99 -8.59
C LEU A 218 16.11 20.16 -9.88
N GLY A 219 16.56 18.89 -9.83
CA GLY A 219 16.68 18.02 -10.99
C GLY A 219 15.46 17.11 -11.24
N GLY A 220 14.52 17.04 -10.30
CA GLY A 220 13.27 16.29 -10.46
C GLY A 220 13.49 14.81 -10.82
N GLN A 221 12.62 14.28 -11.68
CA GLN A 221 12.59 12.85 -12.01
C GLN A 221 13.85 12.37 -12.74
N GLU A 222 14.50 13.22 -13.56
CA GLU A 222 15.73 12.85 -14.25
C GLU A 222 16.88 12.58 -13.26
N TYR A 223 17.04 13.45 -12.26
CA TYR A 223 17.99 13.23 -11.18
C TYR A 223 17.68 11.92 -10.44
N ILE A 224 16.41 11.70 -10.08
CA ILE A 224 15.95 10.52 -9.35
C ILE A 224 16.28 9.23 -10.12
N ASN A 225 16.00 9.21 -11.43
CA ASN A 225 16.28 8.06 -12.30
C ASN A 225 17.78 7.78 -12.40
N ALA A 226 18.62 8.81 -12.41
CA ALA A 226 20.07 8.66 -12.46
C ALA A 226 20.67 8.04 -11.18
N GLN A 227 19.91 7.94 -10.09
CA GLN A 227 20.37 7.31 -8.85
C GLN A 227 20.06 5.81 -8.76
N ASP A 228 19.46 5.20 -9.80
CA ASP A 228 18.98 3.81 -9.74
C ASP A 228 20.12 2.79 -9.54
N GLU A 229 21.34 3.11 -9.98
CA GLU A 229 22.50 2.23 -9.84
C GLU A 229 23.12 2.25 -8.43
N LEU A 230 22.62 3.08 -7.52
CA LEU A 230 23.10 3.18 -6.14
C LEU A 230 22.07 2.63 -5.17
N SER A 231 22.52 1.82 -4.21
CA SER A 231 21.68 1.52 -3.05
C SER A 231 21.51 2.74 -2.15
N VAL A 232 20.52 2.72 -1.25
CA VAL A 232 20.31 3.80 -0.28
C VAL A 232 21.59 4.04 0.53
N GLN A 233 22.22 2.98 1.05
CA GLN A 233 23.47 3.11 1.79
C GLN A 233 24.61 3.68 0.92
N GLN A 234 24.76 3.23 -0.33
CA GLN A 234 25.79 3.72 -1.23
C GLN A 234 25.60 5.21 -1.56
N TRP A 235 24.37 5.64 -1.85
CA TRP A 235 24.04 7.03 -2.12
C TRP A 235 24.25 7.90 -0.87
N MET A 236 23.85 7.44 0.31
CA MET A 236 24.07 8.16 1.57
C MET A 236 25.56 8.38 1.84
N ARG A 237 26.40 7.34 1.68
CA ARG A 237 27.86 7.45 1.81
C ARG A 237 28.46 8.42 0.80
N LYS A 238 28.04 8.33 -0.47
CA LYS A 238 28.47 9.25 -1.55
C LYS A 238 28.19 10.71 -1.21
N ASN A 239 27.09 10.98 -0.51
CA ASN A 239 26.66 12.33 -0.14
C ASN A 239 27.00 12.73 1.31
N PHE A 240 27.88 11.97 1.98
CA PHE A 240 28.31 12.23 3.35
C PHE A 240 27.15 12.36 4.37
N MET A 241 26.04 11.67 4.11
CA MET A 241 24.90 11.63 5.03
C MET A 241 25.25 10.75 6.24
N PRO A 242 24.95 11.17 7.49
CA PRO A 242 25.35 10.42 8.67
C PRO A 242 24.69 9.03 8.74
N GLU A 243 25.46 8.02 9.16
CA GLU A 243 25.00 6.63 9.24
C GLU A 243 23.78 6.48 10.17
N ARG A 244 23.76 7.22 11.29
CA ARG A 244 22.62 7.23 12.21
C ARG A 244 21.32 7.67 11.54
N VAL A 245 21.35 8.57 10.54
CA VAL A 245 20.14 8.93 9.77
C VAL A 245 19.61 7.72 8.98
N ARG A 246 20.49 6.85 8.50
CA ARG A 246 20.10 5.61 7.82
C ARG A 246 19.35 4.70 8.78
N GLU A 247 19.95 4.45 9.94
CA GLU A 247 19.43 3.60 11.01
C GLU A 247 18.10 4.13 11.57
N GLU A 248 17.99 5.45 11.70
CA GLU A 248 16.82 6.12 12.27
C GLU A 248 15.64 6.19 11.31
N LEU A 249 15.88 6.47 10.02
CA LEU A 249 14.81 6.78 9.06
C LEU A 249 14.79 5.85 7.85
N PHE A 250 15.91 5.72 7.14
CA PHE A 250 15.90 5.11 5.81
C PHE A 250 15.76 3.58 5.82
N ILE A 251 16.19 2.88 6.89
CA ILE A 251 15.86 1.47 7.07
C ILE A 251 14.34 1.29 7.15
N ALA A 252 13.67 2.09 7.99
CA ALA A 252 12.22 2.02 8.15
C ALA A 252 11.47 2.35 6.85
N MET A 253 11.91 3.38 6.11
CA MET A 253 11.33 3.71 4.80
C MET A 253 11.55 2.59 3.78
N GLY A 254 12.75 2.02 3.70
CA GLY A 254 13.04 0.97 2.72
C GLY A 254 12.22 -0.29 2.94
N LYS A 255 12.15 -0.74 4.20
CA LYS A 255 11.30 -1.87 4.60
C LYS A 255 9.82 -1.62 4.36
N ALA A 256 9.35 -0.37 4.47
CA ALA A 256 7.94 -0.03 4.25
C ALA A 256 7.57 0.03 2.76
N LEU A 257 8.52 0.40 1.89
CA LEU A 257 8.27 0.62 0.47
C LEU A 257 8.48 -0.62 -0.40
N ASP A 258 9.45 -1.47 -0.06
CA ASP A 258 9.81 -2.64 -0.89
C ASP A 258 10.21 -3.88 -0.07
N PHE A 259 10.12 -3.83 1.27
CA PHE A 259 10.48 -4.94 2.17
C PHE A 259 11.98 -5.33 2.17
N ILE A 260 12.83 -4.49 1.57
CA ILE A 260 14.28 -4.67 1.46
C ILE A 260 15.01 -3.72 2.42
N ASP A 261 16.13 -4.17 2.99
CA ASP A 261 17.02 -3.30 3.76
C ASP A 261 17.73 -2.25 2.87
N SER A 262 18.07 -1.13 3.48
CA SER A 262 18.67 0.06 2.87
C SER A 262 20.00 -0.17 2.16
N ASP A 263 20.78 -1.20 2.50
CA ASP A 263 22.02 -1.52 1.81
C ASP A 263 21.77 -2.17 0.43
N LYS A 264 20.58 -2.72 0.20
CA LYS A 264 20.18 -3.44 -1.02
C LYS A 264 19.10 -2.76 -1.82
N LEU A 265 18.34 -1.84 -1.24
CA LEU A 265 17.29 -1.08 -1.93
C LEU A 265 17.88 0.02 -2.82
N SER A 266 17.37 0.18 -4.05
CA SER A 266 17.70 1.31 -4.93
C SER A 266 17.29 2.65 -4.32
N MET A 267 18.16 3.66 -4.38
CA MET A 267 17.88 5.00 -3.86
C MET A 267 16.72 5.69 -4.61
N THR A 268 16.46 5.28 -5.86
CA THR A 268 15.33 5.79 -6.65
C THR A 268 13.99 5.58 -5.94
N VAL A 269 13.83 4.49 -5.18
CA VAL A 269 12.60 4.21 -4.42
C VAL A 269 12.35 5.29 -3.36
N ILE A 270 13.37 5.56 -2.54
CA ILE A 270 13.33 6.57 -1.47
C ILE A 270 13.10 7.96 -2.06
N LEU A 271 13.89 8.37 -3.05
CA LEU A 271 13.79 9.71 -3.63
C LEU A 271 12.43 9.92 -4.32
N THR A 272 11.87 8.88 -4.95
CA THR A 272 10.53 8.96 -5.54
C THR A 272 9.46 9.22 -4.48
N ALA A 273 9.50 8.50 -3.35
CA ALA A 273 8.56 8.71 -2.24
C ALA A 273 8.72 10.11 -1.63
N MET A 274 9.96 10.53 -1.33
CA MET A 274 10.25 11.84 -0.76
C MET A 274 9.83 12.98 -1.69
N ASN A 275 10.13 12.88 -2.99
CA ASN A 275 9.77 13.90 -3.97
C ASN A 275 8.25 14.11 -4.03
N ARG A 276 7.43 13.07 -3.86
CA ARG A 276 5.97 13.22 -3.76
C ARG A 276 5.55 13.93 -2.49
N PHE A 277 6.07 13.50 -1.35
CA PHE A 277 5.70 14.08 -0.05
C PHE A 277 6.11 15.56 0.06
N ILE A 278 7.14 15.96 -0.68
CA ILE A 278 7.62 17.34 -0.76
C ILE A 278 6.80 18.20 -1.72
N ASN A 279 6.26 17.62 -2.81
CA ASN A 279 5.54 18.39 -3.83
C ASN A 279 4.01 18.40 -3.64
N GLU A 280 3.45 17.45 -2.90
CA GLU A 280 2.00 17.32 -2.70
C GLU A 280 1.62 17.55 -1.25
N THR A 281 0.81 18.58 -0.97
CA THR A 281 0.50 19.03 0.42
C THR A 281 -0.04 17.89 1.29
N HIS A 282 -0.90 17.02 0.76
CA HIS A 282 -1.42 15.86 1.47
C HIS A 282 -0.81 14.54 0.98
N GLY A 283 0.31 14.59 0.25
CA GLY A 283 0.89 13.43 -0.42
C GLY A 283 1.29 12.31 0.54
N SER A 284 1.79 12.67 1.73
CA SER A 284 2.15 11.74 2.80
C SER A 284 1.01 11.41 3.78
N LYS A 285 -0.17 12.01 3.61
CA LYS A 285 -1.33 11.68 4.45
C LYS A 285 -1.79 10.27 4.11
N THR A 286 -2.10 9.48 5.13
CA THR A 286 -2.44 8.06 4.99
C THR A 286 -3.93 7.82 5.22
N ALA A 287 -4.44 6.78 4.58
CA ALA A 287 -5.76 6.22 4.84
C ALA A 287 -5.71 4.69 4.88
N PHE A 288 -6.61 4.11 5.67
CA PHE A 288 -6.94 2.69 5.66
C PHE A 288 -8.22 2.47 4.86
N LEU A 289 -8.39 1.29 4.29
CA LEU A 289 -9.70 0.89 3.77
C LEU A 289 -10.61 0.54 4.95
N ASP A 290 -11.91 0.79 4.81
CA ASP A 290 -12.89 0.56 5.87
C ASP A 290 -13.28 -0.91 6.09
N GLY A 291 -12.55 -1.83 5.47
CA GLY A 291 -12.74 -3.26 5.54
C GLY A 291 -11.87 -4.00 4.53
N ASN A 292 -12.21 -5.26 4.29
CA ASN A 292 -11.43 -6.16 3.43
C ASN A 292 -11.39 -5.69 1.96
N GLN A 293 -10.23 -5.76 1.31
CA GLN A 293 -10.05 -5.23 -0.05
C GLN A 293 -10.85 -5.99 -1.12
N PRO A 294 -11.03 -7.33 -1.06
CA PRO A 294 -11.89 -8.04 -2.01
C PRO A 294 -13.30 -7.43 -2.13
N ASP A 295 -13.99 -7.20 -1.02
CA ASP A 295 -15.35 -6.68 -1.03
C ASP A 295 -15.41 -5.15 -1.12
N ARG A 296 -14.49 -4.48 -0.42
CA ARG A 296 -14.51 -3.02 -0.28
C ARG A 296 -13.88 -2.29 -1.46
N LEU A 297 -13.06 -2.95 -2.27
CA LEU A 297 -12.41 -2.36 -3.45
C LEU A 297 -12.57 -3.19 -4.73
N CYS A 298 -12.24 -4.49 -4.70
CA CYS A 298 -12.22 -5.31 -5.92
C CYS A 298 -13.62 -5.60 -6.47
N ALA A 299 -14.60 -5.90 -5.61
CA ALA A 299 -15.97 -6.17 -6.02
C ALA A 299 -16.65 -4.98 -6.73
N PRO A 300 -16.52 -3.71 -6.27
CA PRO A 300 -16.94 -2.54 -7.05
C PRO A 300 -16.34 -2.48 -8.45
N MET A 301 -15.05 -2.77 -8.61
CA MET A 301 -14.39 -2.79 -9.93
C MET A 301 -14.96 -3.89 -10.83
N ALA A 302 -15.14 -5.11 -10.29
CA ALA A 302 -15.72 -6.23 -11.02
C ALA A 302 -17.18 -5.95 -11.45
N LYS A 303 -17.99 -5.41 -10.53
CA LYS A 303 -19.37 -5.02 -10.82
C LYS A 303 -19.44 -3.95 -11.92
N HIS A 304 -18.52 -2.98 -11.91
CA HIS A 304 -18.45 -1.96 -12.97
C HIS A 304 -18.18 -2.60 -14.33
N VAL A 305 -17.26 -3.56 -14.40
CA VAL A 305 -16.95 -4.33 -15.62
C VAL A 305 -18.19 -5.06 -16.16
N GLU A 306 -18.92 -5.75 -15.29
CA GLU A 306 -20.12 -6.51 -15.65
C GLU A 306 -21.26 -5.60 -16.11
N THR A 307 -21.45 -4.46 -15.44
CA THR A 307 -22.62 -3.58 -15.66
C THR A 307 -22.45 -2.59 -16.82
N VAL A 308 -21.24 -2.07 -17.07
CA VAL A 308 -21.01 -1.05 -18.10
C VAL A 308 -20.83 -1.64 -19.49
N ALA A 309 -20.11 -2.76 -19.61
CA ALA A 309 -19.74 -3.33 -20.91
C ALA A 309 -20.26 -4.76 -21.13
N GLY A 310 -20.97 -5.35 -20.15
CA GLY A 310 -21.32 -6.76 -20.19
C GLY A 310 -20.07 -7.67 -20.13
N GLY A 311 -18.98 -7.18 -19.53
CA GLY A 311 -17.77 -7.96 -19.35
C GLY A 311 -17.95 -9.08 -18.33
N GLU A 312 -16.95 -9.95 -18.22
CA GLU A 312 -16.98 -11.10 -17.33
C GLU A 312 -15.81 -11.03 -16.33
N VAL A 313 -16.06 -11.38 -15.06
CA VAL A 313 -15.00 -11.59 -14.07
C VAL A 313 -15.15 -13.00 -13.50
N ARG A 314 -14.19 -13.87 -13.83
CA ARG A 314 -14.22 -15.29 -13.50
C ARG A 314 -13.10 -15.63 -12.51
N THR A 315 -13.48 -16.01 -11.29
CA THR A 315 -12.56 -16.65 -10.34
C THR A 315 -12.44 -18.14 -10.63
N LYS A 316 -11.45 -18.81 -10.04
CA LYS A 316 -11.11 -20.22 -10.27
C LYS A 316 -10.83 -20.54 -11.76
N ALA A 317 -10.42 -19.53 -12.52
CA ALA A 317 -10.10 -19.57 -13.95
C ALA A 317 -8.58 -19.42 -14.15
N GLY A 318 -7.81 -20.35 -13.58
CA GLY A 318 -6.35 -20.31 -13.69
C GLY A 318 -5.86 -20.59 -15.11
N LEU A 319 -4.98 -19.72 -15.62
CA LEU A 319 -4.30 -19.93 -16.89
C LEU A 319 -3.31 -21.10 -16.77
N LYS A 320 -3.38 -22.03 -17.74
CA LYS A 320 -2.43 -23.13 -17.92
C LYS A 320 -1.40 -22.82 -18.99
N ARG A 321 -1.82 -22.23 -20.12
CA ARG A 321 -0.93 -21.96 -21.26
C ARG A 321 -1.44 -20.80 -22.12
N ILE A 322 -0.52 -19.97 -22.60
CA ILE A 322 -0.77 -19.01 -23.67
C ILE A 322 -0.60 -19.74 -25.01
N LEU A 323 -1.66 -19.81 -25.81
CA LEU A 323 -1.62 -20.40 -27.15
C LEU A 323 -1.23 -19.33 -28.16
N VAL A 324 -0.30 -19.64 -29.05
CA VAL A 324 0.23 -18.71 -30.05
C VAL A 324 0.29 -19.34 -31.44
N ASP A 325 0.29 -18.50 -32.46
CA ASP A 325 0.76 -18.87 -33.79
C ASP A 325 2.30 -18.90 -33.78
N GLU A 326 2.90 -20.04 -34.10
CA GLU A 326 4.35 -20.23 -34.04
C GLU A 326 5.13 -19.43 -35.11
N THR A 327 4.44 -18.93 -36.14
CA THR A 327 5.05 -18.12 -37.20
C THR A 327 5.02 -16.64 -36.86
N THR A 328 3.88 -16.12 -36.43
CA THR A 328 3.72 -14.69 -36.13
C THR A 328 4.02 -14.34 -34.68
N GLY A 329 3.90 -15.31 -33.77
CA GLY A 329 3.96 -15.11 -32.33
C GLY A 329 2.69 -14.49 -31.74
N ASP A 330 1.64 -14.24 -32.54
CA ASP A 330 0.38 -13.67 -32.06
C ASP A 330 -0.40 -14.68 -31.21
N VAL A 331 -1.10 -14.20 -30.19
CA VAL A 331 -1.89 -15.05 -29.29
C VAL A 331 -3.17 -15.51 -29.99
N THR A 332 -3.46 -16.80 -29.93
CA THR A 332 -4.66 -17.43 -30.50
C THR A 332 -5.70 -17.82 -29.45
N GLY A 333 -5.29 -17.93 -28.17
CA GLY A 333 -6.19 -18.20 -27.06
C GLY A 333 -5.48 -18.39 -25.72
N MET A 334 -6.26 -18.45 -24.64
CA MET A 334 -5.81 -18.71 -23.28
C MET A 334 -6.38 -20.04 -22.79
N GLU A 335 -5.54 -21.08 -22.70
CA GLU A 335 -5.93 -22.39 -22.19
C GLU A 335 -5.97 -22.35 -20.65
N LEU A 336 -7.11 -22.63 -20.05
CA LEU A 336 -7.29 -22.72 -18.60
C LEU A 336 -6.87 -24.10 -18.08
N ILE A 337 -6.62 -24.21 -16.77
CA ILE A 337 -6.28 -25.47 -16.09
C ILE A 337 -7.37 -26.54 -16.32
N GLY A 338 -8.64 -26.14 -16.42
CA GLY A 338 -9.77 -27.02 -16.72
C GLY A 338 -9.88 -27.47 -18.19
N GLY A 339 -9.00 -27.01 -19.08
CA GLY A 339 -8.97 -27.36 -20.51
C GLY A 339 -9.82 -26.46 -21.41
N GLU A 340 -10.63 -25.57 -20.86
CA GLU A 340 -11.32 -24.52 -21.63
C GLU A 340 -10.31 -23.59 -22.29
N VAL A 341 -10.55 -23.21 -23.55
CA VAL A 341 -9.78 -22.19 -24.26
C VAL A 341 -10.63 -20.94 -24.41
N VAL A 342 -10.17 -19.85 -23.79
CA VAL A 342 -10.83 -18.54 -23.87
C VAL A 342 -10.15 -17.71 -24.97
N THR A 343 -10.92 -17.24 -25.95
CA THR A 343 -10.42 -16.47 -27.10
C THR A 343 -10.92 -15.03 -27.10
N GLY A 344 -10.14 -14.09 -27.62
CA GLY A 344 -10.52 -12.69 -27.76
C GLY A 344 -9.76 -12.00 -28.88
N ASP A 345 -10.13 -10.74 -29.14
CA ASP A 345 -9.45 -9.88 -30.12
C ASP A 345 -8.08 -9.43 -29.62
N HIS A 346 -7.91 -9.31 -28.31
CA HIS A 346 -6.67 -8.90 -27.65
C HIS A 346 -6.50 -9.57 -26.29
N TYR A 347 -5.26 -9.69 -25.84
CA TYR A 347 -4.89 -10.38 -24.62
C TYR A 347 -4.00 -9.52 -23.73
N VAL A 348 -4.29 -9.50 -22.44
CA VAL A 348 -3.54 -8.77 -21.43
C VAL A 348 -3.07 -9.75 -20.35
N SER A 349 -1.77 -9.81 -20.10
CA SER A 349 -1.26 -10.45 -18.88
C SER A 349 -1.15 -9.41 -17.77
N ALA A 350 -1.96 -9.55 -16.73
CA ALA A 350 -1.89 -8.82 -15.47
C ALA A 350 -1.31 -9.67 -14.33
N MET A 351 -0.70 -10.81 -14.65
CA MET A 351 -0.04 -11.71 -13.69
C MET A 351 1.23 -11.07 -13.10
N PRO A 352 1.65 -11.49 -11.90
CA PRO A 352 2.99 -11.17 -11.39
C PRO A 352 4.08 -11.63 -12.37
N VAL A 353 5.18 -10.89 -12.45
CA VAL A 353 6.26 -11.15 -13.41
C VAL A 353 6.83 -12.58 -13.30
N ASP A 354 6.92 -13.11 -12.08
CA ASP A 354 7.41 -14.47 -11.84
C ASP A 354 6.48 -15.56 -12.40
N ALA A 355 5.15 -15.34 -12.35
CA ALA A 355 4.19 -16.25 -12.94
C ALA A 355 4.20 -16.14 -14.47
N LEU A 356 4.26 -14.91 -15.01
CA LEU A 356 4.36 -14.67 -16.45
C LEU A 356 5.58 -15.37 -17.06
N LYS A 357 6.77 -15.24 -16.45
CA LYS A 357 8.01 -15.88 -16.93
C LYS A 357 7.86 -17.39 -17.16
N LEU A 358 7.11 -18.08 -16.29
CA LEU A 358 6.87 -19.53 -16.39
C LEU A 358 5.92 -19.91 -17.53
N LEU A 359 5.09 -18.97 -17.98
CA LEU A 359 4.05 -19.19 -18.99
C LEU A 359 4.38 -18.56 -20.36
N LEU A 360 5.58 -17.97 -20.50
CA LEU A 360 6.03 -17.41 -21.78
C LEU A 360 6.11 -18.53 -22.85
N PRO A 361 5.44 -18.36 -24.01
CA PRO A 361 5.61 -19.20 -25.18
C PRO A 361 7.08 -19.26 -25.63
N ASP A 362 7.51 -20.41 -26.15
CA ASP A 362 8.90 -20.62 -26.57
C ASP A 362 9.33 -19.65 -27.67
N VAL A 363 8.43 -19.30 -28.60
CA VAL A 363 8.69 -18.33 -29.68
C VAL A 363 8.97 -16.91 -29.15
N TRP A 364 8.52 -16.56 -27.94
CA TRP A 364 8.78 -15.24 -27.34
C TRP A 364 10.07 -15.19 -26.53
N LYS A 365 10.55 -16.32 -26.00
CA LYS A 365 11.71 -16.36 -25.08
C LYS A 365 12.99 -15.73 -25.65
N PRO A 366 13.32 -15.88 -26.94
CA PRO A 366 14.50 -15.24 -27.52
C PRO A 366 14.39 -13.72 -27.67
N ASP A 367 13.17 -13.16 -27.68
CA ASP A 367 12.97 -11.73 -27.91
C ASP A 367 13.52 -10.91 -26.71
N PRO A 368 14.36 -9.90 -26.96
CA PRO A 368 14.95 -9.05 -25.92
C PRO A 368 13.94 -8.44 -24.94
N PHE A 369 12.74 -8.11 -25.42
CA PHE A 369 11.67 -7.53 -24.61
C PHE A 369 11.18 -8.47 -23.52
N PHE A 370 11.08 -9.78 -23.81
CA PHE A 370 10.66 -10.79 -22.83
C PHE A 370 11.84 -11.32 -22.03
N LYS A 371 13.02 -11.43 -22.64
CA LYS A 371 14.24 -11.90 -21.97
C LYS A 371 14.66 -10.99 -20.81
N GLN A 372 14.51 -9.67 -20.93
CA GLN A 372 14.84 -8.74 -19.83
C GLN A 372 13.99 -8.96 -18.56
N LEU A 373 12.86 -9.67 -18.64
CA LEU A 373 12.03 -9.98 -17.47
C LEU A 373 12.78 -10.88 -16.47
N GLU A 374 13.80 -11.62 -16.92
CA GLU A 374 14.70 -12.40 -16.05
C GLU A 374 15.40 -11.54 -14.98
N GLU A 375 15.49 -10.22 -15.20
CA GLU A 375 16.11 -9.28 -14.26
C GLU A 375 15.14 -8.74 -13.21
N LEU A 376 13.88 -9.19 -13.24
CA LEU A 376 12.84 -8.80 -12.30
C LEU A 376 12.39 -10.06 -11.55
N GLU A 377 12.59 -10.05 -10.23
CA GLU A 377 12.20 -11.14 -9.34
C GLU A 377 11.36 -10.59 -8.19
N GLY A 378 10.36 -11.34 -7.74
CA GLY A 378 9.55 -10.98 -6.58
C GLY A 378 10.35 -11.05 -5.28
N ILE A 379 10.24 -10.02 -4.44
CA ILE A 379 10.83 -10.00 -3.10
C ILE A 379 9.93 -10.74 -2.09
N PRO A 380 10.47 -11.51 -1.14
CA PRO A 380 9.65 -12.18 -0.13
C PRO A 380 9.19 -11.23 0.97
N VAL A 381 7.94 -11.40 1.40
CA VAL A 381 7.34 -10.69 2.55
C VAL A 381 6.41 -11.62 3.31
N ILE A 382 6.28 -11.38 4.60
CA ILE A 382 5.33 -12.07 5.47
C ILE A 382 4.43 -11.02 6.13
N ASN A 383 3.15 -11.30 6.22
CA ASN A 383 2.19 -10.50 6.96
C ASN A 383 1.65 -11.34 8.12
N VAL A 384 1.67 -10.76 9.32
CA VAL A 384 1.36 -11.43 10.58
C VAL A 384 0.16 -10.74 11.22
N HIS A 385 -0.84 -11.51 11.60
CA HIS A 385 -2.03 -11.04 12.33
C HIS A 385 -2.04 -11.69 13.70
N ILE A 386 -2.18 -10.90 14.76
CA ILE A 386 -2.24 -11.39 16.15
C ILE A 386 -3.43 -10.76 16.85
N TRP A 387 -4.37 -11.61 17.29
CA TRP A 387 -5.52 -11.21 18.10
C TRP A 387 -5.18 -11.39 19.58
N PHE A 388 -5.43 -10.36 20.37
CA PHE A 388 -5.18 -10.36 21.82
C PHE A 388 -6.48 -10.50 22.62
N ASP A 389 -6.36 -11.05 23.82
CA ASP A 389 -7.46 -11.28 24.77
C ASP A 389 -8.06 -10.01 25.39
N ARG A 390 -7.45 -8.86 25.10
CA ARG A 390 -7.85 -7.55 25.59
C ARG A 390 -7.49 -6.46 24.59
N LYS A 391 -8.12 -5.31 24.78
CA LYS A 391 -7.76 -4.07 24.12
C LYS A 391 -6.40 -3.57 24.62
N LEU A 392 -5.47 -3.36 23.70
CA LEU A 392 -4.19 -2.71 23.96
C LEU A 392 -4.37 -1.19 23.97
N ARG A 393 -3.35 -0.46 24.40
CA ARG A 393 -3.30 1.00 24.28
C ARG A 393 -3.55 1.40 22.81
N PRO A 394 -4.64 2.14 22.54
CA PRO A 394 -5.07 2.37 21.18
C PRO A 394 -4.09 3.30 20.47
N TYR A 395 -3.78 2.95 19.21
CA TYR A 395 -3.06 3.80 18.29
C TYR A 395 -3.76 3.78 16.94
N ASP A 396 -4.37 4.91 16.58
CA ASP A 396 -5.10 5.06 15.32
C ASP A 396 -4.17 5.62 14.22
N GLY A 397 -3.53 4.70 13.50
CA GLY A 397 -2.70 4.98 12.34
C GLY A 397 -1.63 3.92 12.09
N LEU A 398 -0.83 4.14 11.06
CA LEU A 398 0.34 3.32 10.75
C LEU A 398 1.51 3.67 11.68
N VAL A 399 2.24 2.66 12.15
CA VAL A 399 3.47 2.82 12.93
C VAL A 399 4.65 2.16 12.23
N PHE A 400 5.75 2.90 12.09
CA PHE A 400 7.05 2.34 11.73
C PHE A 400 7.70 1.74 12.97
N SER A 401 7.81 0.41 13.03
CA SER A 401 8.30 -0.32 14.22
C SER A 401 9.78 -0.05 14.53
N ARG A 402 10.56 0.33 13.49
CA ARG A 402 12.03 0.42 13.53
C ARG A 402 12.71 -0.84 14.10
N SER A 403 12.06 -1.97 13.91
CA SER A 403 12.54 -3.29 14.31
C SER A 403 13.54 -3.85 13.28
N PRO A 404 14.49 -4.69 13.69
CA PRO A 404 15.28 -5.49 12.76
C PRO A 404 14.43 -6.51 11.98
N LEU A 405 13.30 -6.98 12.52
CA LEU A 405 12.44 -8.01 11.91
C LEU A 405 11.11 -7.47 11.36
N LEU A 406 10.55 -6.45 12.00
CA LEU A 406 9.28 -5.86 11.60
C LEU A 406 9.51 -4.57 10.79
N SER A 407 8.58 -4.29 9.89
CA SER A 407 8.53 -3.08 9.08
C SER A 407 7.50 -2.12 9.71
N VAL A 408 6.32 -2.03 9.12
CA VAL A 408 5.18 -1.27 9.62
C VAL A 408 4.17 -2.18 10.30
N TYR A 409 3.38 -1.62 11.21
CA TYR A 409 2.23 -2.30 11.81
C TYR A 409 1.09 -1.32 12.11
N ALA A 410 -0.09 -1.87 12.37
CA ALA A 410 -1.26 -1.13 12.82
C ALA A 410 -2.09 -2.00 13.79
N ASP A 411 -2.79 -1.37 14.73
CA ASP A 411 -3.91 -2.01 15.41
C ASP A 411 -5.14 -1.88 14.52
N MET A 412 -5.48 -2.94 13.81
CA MET A 412 -6.56 -2.94 12.84
C MET A 412 -7.93 -2.84 13.51
N SER A 413 -8.04 -3.21 14.79
CA SER A 413 -9.23 -2.98 15.60
C SER A 413 -9.47 -1.50 15.95
N GLU A 414 -8.47 -0.64 15.71
CA GLU A 414 -8.57 0.82 15.77
C GLU A 414 -8.58 1.46 14.39
N CYS A 415 -7.84 0.92 13.42
CA CYS A 415 -7.64 1.57 12.14
C CYS A 415 -8.75 1.31 11.11
N CYS A 416 -9.41 0.15 11.18
CA CYS A 416 -10.37 -0.35 10.19
C CYS A 416 -11.78 -0.50 10.79
N LYS A 417 -12.80 0.08 10.13
CA LYS A 417 -14.21 0.06 10.59
C LYS A 417 -14.78 -1.36 10.66
N GLU A 418 -14.55 -2.19 9.64
CA GLU A 418 -15.06 -3.58 9.62
C GLU A 418 -14.40 -4.44 10.72
N TYR A 419 -13.15 -4.16 11.08
CA TYR A 419 -12.40 -4.96 12.05
C TYR A 419 -12.44 -4.35 13.47
N ALA A 420 -13.21 -3.28 13.67
CA ALA A 420 -13.22 -2.51 14.90
C ALA A 420 -13.74 -3.34 16.09
N SER A 421 -13.06 -3.23 17.23
CA SER A 421 -13.45 -3.89 18.47
C SER A 421 -13.14 -2.99 19.67
N ASP A 422 -14.11 -2.81 20.57
CA ASP A 422 -13.92 -2.05 21.82
C ASP A 422 -13.17 -2.88 22.89
N ASP A 423 -13.21 -4.21 22.78
CA ASP A 423 -12.80 -5.13 23.86
C ASP A 423 -11.47 -5.83 23.58
N THR A 424 -11.09 -5.97 22.31
CA THR A 424 -9.91 -6.73 21.86
C THR A 424 -9.11 -5.92 20.84
N SER A 425 -7.80 -6.20 20.76
CA SER A 425 -6.93 -5.66 19.72
C SER A 425 -6.51 -6.74 18.73
N MET A 426 -6.42 -6.35 17.46
CA MET A 426 -5.81 -7.17 16.40
C MET A 426 -4.66 -6.36 15.80
N LEU A 427 -3.43 -6.82 16.02
CA LEU A 427 -2.27 -6.21 15.40
C LEU A 427 -1.97 -6.91 14.08
N GLU A 428 -1.90 -6.12 13.02
CA GLU A 428 -1.42 -6.56 11.72
C GLU A 428 -0.04 -5.96 11.46
N LEU A 429 0.93 -6.80 11.12
CA LEU A 429 2.34 -6.45 11.02
C LEU A 429 2.95 -6.95 9.72
N VAL A 430 3.77 -6.11 9.10
CA VAL A 430 4.64 -6.53 8.00
C VAL A 430 5.95 -7.02 8.59
N PHE A 431 6.28 -8.28 8.33
CA PHE A 431 7.54 -8.91 8.73
C PHE A 431 8.51 -8.85 7.54
N ALA A 432 9.56 -8.04 7.68
CA ALA A 432 10.56 -7.80 6.64
C ALA A 432 11.88 -7.24 7.23
N PRO A 433 13.05 -7.67 6.71
CA PRO A 433 13.25 -8.51 5.53
C PRO A 433 13.14 -10.02 5.81
N CYS A 434 12.78 -10.81 4.79
CA CYS A 434 12.50 -12.25 4.93
C CYS A 434 13.54 -13.22 4.32
N SER A 435 14.50 -12.72 3.54
CA SER A 435 15.54 -13.55 2.92
C SER A 435 16.87 -12.81 2.80
N LYS A 436 17.92 -13.54 2.40
CA LYS A 436 19.25 -12.97 2.17
C LYS A 436 19.20 -11.87 1.13
N GLU A 437 18.45 -12.04 0.06
CA GLU A 437 18.29 -11.07 -1.02
C GLU A 437 17.61 -9.79 -0.52
N ALA A 438 16.67 -9.90 0.43
CA ALA A 438 15.99 -8.79 1.08
C ALA A 438 16.80 -8.10 2.19
N GLY A 439 17.86 -8.74 2.71
CA GLY A 439 18.68 -8.19 3.81
C GLY A 439 18.56 -8.92 5.15
N SER A 440 18.01 -10.14 5.17
CA SER A 440 17.91 -10.99 6.36
C SER A 440 18.93 -12.12 6.33
N ASP A 441 19.61 -12.40 7.45
CA ASP A 441 20.47 -13.59 7.58
C ASP A 441 19.66 -14.90 7.72
N VAL A 442 18.36 -14.78 8.02
CA VAL A 442 17.44 -15.90 8.19
C VAL A 442 16.47 -15.94 7.02
N ASN A 443 16.28 -17.12 6.45
CA ASN A 443 15.19 -17.36 5.50
C ASN A 443 13.87 -17.57 6.28
N TRP A 444 13.18 -16.48 6.60
CA TRP A 444 11.93 -16.50 7.35
C TRP A 444 10.77 -17.16 6.59
N ILE A 445 10.80 -17.15 5.27
CA ILE A 445 9.78 -17.86 4.45
C ILE A 445 9.77 -19.36 4.74
N GLY A 446 10.94 -19.95 5.05
CA GLY A 446 11.08 -21.36 5.38
C GLY A 446 10.81 -21.72 6.85
N LYS A 447 10.54 -20.73 7.72
CA LYS A 447 10.27 -20.96 9.15
C LYS A 447 8.81 -21.37 9.39
N SER A 448 8.56 -22.06 10.49
CA SER A 448 7.21 -22.36 10.95
C SER A 448 6.46 -21.09 11.35
N ASP A 449 5.14 -21.15 11.36
CA ASP A 449 4.30 -20.01 11.75
C ASP A 449 4.54 -19.67 13.22
N GLU A 450 4.73 -20.68 14.07
CA GLU A 450 5.07 -20.52 15.48
C GLU A 450 6.40 -19.79 15.67
N GLU A 451 7.46 -20.14 14.92
CA GLU A 451 8.73 -19.42 14.99
C GLU A 451 8.60 -17.95 14.59
N ILE A 452 7.79 -17.65 13.56
CA ILE A 452 7.54 -16.29 13.08
C ILE A 452 6.74 -15.49 14.13
N VAL A 453 5.69 -16.09 14.70
CA VAL A 453 4.86 -15.46 15.73
C VAL A 453 5.68 -15.21 16.99
N GLN A 454 6.50 -16.16 17.44
CA GLN A 454 7.38 -15.98 18.61
C GLN A 454 8.41 -14.86 18.38
N ALA A 455 9.02 -14.79 17.20
CA ALA A 455 9.91 -13.69 16.85
C ALA A 455 9.19 -12.34 16.82
N THR A 456 7.94 -12.32 16.32
CA THR A 456 7.08 -11.13 16.31
C THR A 456 6.73 -10.68 17.72
N LEU A 457 6.39 -11.62 18.62
CA LEU A 457 6.10 -11.33 20.03
C LEU A 457 7.31 -10.77 20.77
N GLY A 458 8.52 -11.24 20.47
CA GLY A 458 9.76 -10.66 21.02
C GLY A 458 9.95 -9.19 20.64
N GLU A 459 9.64 -8.82 19.40
CA GLU A 459 9.66 -7.42 18.96
C GLU A 459 8.49 -6.60 19.54
N LEU A 460 7.32 -7.20 19.69
CA LEU A 460 6.16 -6.56 20.32
C LEU A 460 6.36 -6.30 21.81
N GLU A 461 7.11 -7.13 22.53
CA GLU A 461 7.48 -6.86 23.93
C GLU A 461 8.30 -5.57 24.06
N ARG A 462 9.18 -5.27 23.09
CA ARG A 462 9.89 -3.97 23.05
C ARG A 462 8.95 -2.81 22.73
N LEU A 463 7.98 -3.01 21.83
CA LEU A 463 7.03 -1.98 21.40
C LEU A 463 5.96 -1.69 22.46
N PHE A 464 5.59 -2.70 23.25
CA PHE A 464 4.54 -2.66 24.26
C PHE A 464 5.01 -3.27 25.59
N PRO A 465 6.06 -2.73 26.23
CA PRO A 465 6.74 -3.37 27.36
C PRO A 465 5.88 -3.51 28.61
N ASP A 466 4.77 -2.78 28.72
CA ASP A 466 3.84 -2.90 29.85
C ASP A 466 2.62 -3.78 29.54
N GLU A 467 2.44 -4.19 28.27
CA GLU A 467 1.19 -4.79 27.80
C GLU A 467 1.39 -6.16 27.14
N ILE A 468 2.52 -6.38 26.45
CA ILE A 468 2.87 -7.64 25.77
C ILE A 468 4.16 -8.21 26.39
N ALA A 469 4.23 -9.53 26.50
CA ALA A 469 5.43 -10.28 26.87
C ALA A 469 5.47 -11.56 26.05
N ALA A 470 6.62 -11.92 25.49
CA ALA A 470 6.75 -13.06 24.58
C ALA A 470 6.45 -14.40 25.28
N ASP A 471 6.65 -14.46 26.59
CA ASP A 471 6.32 -15.64 27.42
C ASP A 471 4.81 -15.78 27.75
N GLY A 472 3.98 -14.85 27.28
CA GLY A 472 2.53 -14.85 27.53
C GLY A 472 2.14 -14.39 28.94
N SER A 473 3.06 -13.82 29.73
CA SER A 473 2.79 -13.34 31.09
C SER A 473 1.89 -12.08 31.15
N LYS A 474 1.73 -11.36 30.03
CA LYS A 474 0.88 -10.17 29.90
C LYS A 474 -0.33 -10.42 28.98
N ALA A 475 -0.48 -9.68 27.88
CA ALA A 475 -1.61 -9.88 26.96
C ALA A 475 -1.45 -11.24 26.28
N LYS A 476 -2.55 -11.98 26.17
CA LYS A 476 -2.53 -13.33 25.63
C LYS A 476 -2.94 -13.31 24.17
N VAL A 477 -2.19 -14.03 23.35
CA VAL A 477 -2.58 -14.32 21.97
C VAL A 477 -3.75 -15.29 22.02
N VAL A 478 -4.90 -14.87 21.47
CA VAL A 478 -6.10 -15.71 21.32
C VAL A 478 -5.95 -16.58 20.09
N LYS A 479 -5.49 -15.98 18.99
CA LYS A 479 -5.15 -16.64 17.73
C LYS A 479 -4.19 -15.79 16.90
N HIS A 480 -3.63 -16.40 15.87
CA HIS A 480 -2.74 -15.74 14.93
C HIS A 480 -2.91 -16.29 13.51
N ALA A 481 -2.54 -15.48 12.52
CA ALA A 481 -2.39 -15.90 11.13
C ALA A 481 -1.06 -15.41 10.58
N VAL A 482 -0.44 -16.21 9.70
CA VAL A 482 0.83 -15.88 9.05
C VAL A 482 0.68 -16.10 7.55
N VAL A 483 0.69 -15.01 6.79
CA VAL A 483 0.59 -15.06 5.34
C VAL A 483 1.96 -14.85 4.72
N LYS A 484 2.49 -15.88 4.07
CA LYS A 484 3.80 -15.85 3.43
C LYS A 484 3.65 -15.62 1.93
N THR A 485 4.27 -14.57 1.42
CA THR A 485 4.33 -14.28 -0.01
C THR A 485 5.79 -14.35 -0.47
N PRO A 486 6.30 -15.52 -0.93
CA PRO A 486 7.71 -15.70 -1.29
C PRO A 486 8.17 -14.85 -2.47
N ARG A 487 7.23 -14.46 -3.34
CA ARG A 487 7.45 -13.66 -4.55
C ARG A 487 6.35 -12.60 -4.64
N SER A 488 6.58 -11.46 -3.98
CA SER A 488 5.61 -10.36 -3.90
C SER A 488 5.83 -9.33 -5.01
N VAL A 489 6.04 -8.05 -4.67
CA VAL A 489 6.43 -6.99 -5.62
C VAL A 489 7.83 -7.28 -6.17
N TYR A 490 8.17 -6.72 -7.34
CA TYR A 490 9.51 -6.89 -7.88
C TYR A 490 10.54 -6.26 -6.95
N ALA A 491 11.67 -6.91 -6.74
CA ALA A 491 12.76 -6.40 -5.92
C ALA A 491 13.38 -5.16 -6.57
N ALA A 492 13.17 -4.00 -5.97
CA ALA A 492 13.69 -2.72 -6.44
C ALA A 492 15.16 -2.50 -6.02
N VAL A 493 16.02 -3.50 -6.29
CA VAL A 493 17.47 -3.41 -6.06
C VAL A 493 18.14 -2.54 -7.12
N PRO A 494 19.37 -2.04 -6.89
CA PRO A 494 20.06 -1.15 -7.82
C PRO A 494 20.12 -1.67 -9.26
N GLY A 495 19.87 -0.75 -10.19
CA GLY A 495 19.94 -0.96 -11.63
C GLY A 495 18.80 -1.77 -12.24
N ARG A 496 17.72 -2.07 -11.49
CA ARG A 496 16.59 -2.87 -12.00
C ARG A 496 15.54 -2.07 -12.74
N ASN A 497 15.38 -0.77 -12.46
CA ASN A 497 14.26 0.00 -12.97
C ASN A 497 14.27 0.09 -14.52
N LYS A 498 15.45 0.01 -15.14
CA LYS A 498 15.61 -0.03 -16.60
C LYS A 498 15.05 -1.28 -17.29
N PHE A 499 14.90 -2.41 -16.59
CA PHE A 499 14.35 -3.66 -17.14
C PHE A 499 12.83 -3.78 -17.06
N ARG A 500 12.17 -2.84 -16.37
CA ARG A 500 10.71 -2.79 -16.31
C ARG A 500 10.14 -2.58 -17.73
N PRO A 501 9.30 -3.49 -18.23
CA PRO A 501 8.78 -3.44 -19.60
C PRO A 501 7.68 -2.39 -19.74
N SER A 502 7.48 -1.82 -20.94
CA SER A 502 6.27 -1.06 -21.24
C SER A 502 5.02 -1.94 -21.22
N GLN A 503 3.84 -1.33 -21.13
CA GLN A 503 2.58 -2.06 -21.30
C GLN A 503 2.42 -2.59 -22.73
N ASN A 504 2.81 -1.79 -23.74
CA ASN A 504 2.90 -2.26 -25.11
C ASN A 504 4.06 -3.25 -25.28
N THR A 505 3.84 -4.31 -26.05
CA THR A 505 4.81 -5.38 -26.32
C THR A 505 5.06 -5.50 -27.82
N PRO A 506 6.14 -6.19 -28.25
CA PRO A 506 6.38 -6.51 -29.67
C PRO A 506 5.29 -7.39 -30.31
N VAL A 507 4.51 -8.12 -29.49
CA VAL A 507 3.43 -8.99 -29.97
C VAL A 507 2.17 -8.15 -30.21
N LYS A 508 1.63 -8.25 -31.43
CA LYS A 508 0.59 -7.34 -31.92
C LYS A 508 -0.63 -7.30 -31.01
N ASN A 509 -1.13 -8.47 -30.62
CA ASN A 509 -2.37 -8.63 -29.85
C ASN A 509 -2.13 -9.00 -28.36
N PHE A 510 -0.94 -8.68 -27.81
CA PHE A 510 -0.60 -8.94 -26.41
C PHE A 510 -0.06 -7.70 -25.69
N THR A 511 -0.50 -7.50 -24.45
CA THR A 511 -0.18 -6.33 -23.60
C THR A 511 0.14 -6.78 -22.18
N LEU A 512 1.02 -6.05 -21.48
CA LEU A 512 1.33 -6.28 -20.08
C LEU A 512 0.68 -5.24 -19.17
N ALA A 513 0.20 -5.69 -18.02
CA ALA A 513 -0.20 -4.88 -16.89
C ALA A 513 0.42 -5.47 -15.61
N GLY A 514 0.63 -4.63 -14.60
CA GLY A 514 1.27 -5.04 -13.35
C GLY A 514 2.14 -3.94 -12.78
N ASP A 515 2.26 -3.93 -11.46
CA ASP A 515 3.13 -3.01 -10.70
C ASP A 515 4.60 -3.01 -11.21
N PHE A 516 5.09 -4.17 -11.67
CA PHE A 516 6.42 -4.36 -12.27
C PHE A 516 6.61 -3.67 -13.62
N THR A 517 5.54 -3.43 -14.40
CA THR A 517 5.64 -2.73 -15.69
C THR A 517 6.09 -1.28 -15.47
N TYR A 518 6.66 -0.64 -16.48
CA TYR A 518 7.24 0.69 -16.40
C TYR A 518 6.16 1.73 -16.15
N GLN A 519 6.20 2.32 -14.94
CA GLN A 519 5.38 3.44 -14.50
C GLN A 519 6.03 4.10 -13.28
N LYS A 520 5.64 5.35 -12.97
CA LYS A 520 6.35 6.22 -12.01
C LYS A 520 6.10 5.91 -10.53
N PHE A 521 5.12 5.10 -10.16
CA PHE A 521 4.67 4.79 -8.79
C PHE A 521 5.19 3.48 -8.19
N LEU A 522 6.30 2.94 -8.71
CA LEU A 522 7.01 1.79 -8.12
C LEU A 522 6.13 0.52 -7.98
N GLY A 523 6.62 -0.49 -7.27
CA GLY A 523 5.87 -1.68 -6.88
C GLY A 523 4.80 -1.35 -5.82
N SER A 524 3.65 -0.79 -6.22
CA SER A 524 2.60 -0.35 -5.28
C SER A 524 1.20 -0.58 -5.82
N MET A 525 0.18 -0.39 -4.96
CA MET A 525 -1.23 -0.39 -5.38
C MET A 525 -1.51 0.67 -6.44
N GLU A 526 -0.99 1.89 -6.27
CA GLU A 526 -1.08 2.97 -7.25
C GLU A 526 -0.38 2.61 -8.57
N GLY A 527 0.80 1.98 -8.48
CA GLY A 527 1.53 1.48 -9.63
C GLY A 527 0.76 0.39 -10.39
N ALA A 528 0.11 -0.52 -9.67
CA ALA A 528 -0.76 -1.55 -10.24
C ALA A 528 -1.96 -0.92 -10.95
N VAL A 529 -2.70 -0.01 -10.30
CA VAL A 529 -3.86 0.66 -10.92
C VAL A 529 -3.43 1.46 -12.16
N LEU A 530 -2.35 2.24 -12.07
CA LEU A 530 -1.84 3.00 -13.22
C LEU A 530 -1.40 2.07 -14.36
N SER A 531 -0.72 0.96 -14.05
CA SER A 531 -0.31 0.01 -15.09
C SER A 531 -1.50 -0.58 -15.85
N GLY A 532 -2.60 -0.89 -15.15
CA GLY A 532 -3.84 -1.35 -15.77
C GLY A 532 -4.47 -0.29 -16.67
N LYS A 533 -4.49 0.96 -16.21
CA LYS A 533 -4.99 2.12 -16.98
C LYS A 533 -4.16 2.36 -18.24
N LEU A 534 -2.82 2.27 -18.14
CA LEU A 534 -1.90 2.37 -19.29
C LEU A 534 -2.04 1.20 -20.26
N ALA A 535 -2.29 -0.02 -19.76
CA ALA A 535 -2.55 -1.17 -20.60
C ALA A 535 -3.87 -1.02 -21.37
N ALA A 536 -4.94 -0.55 -20.71
CA ALA A 536 -6.20 -0.23 -21.36
C ALA A 536 -6.05 0.83 -22.45
N GLU A 537 -5.20 1.84 -22.23
CA GLU A 537 -4.88 2.86 -23.25
C GLU A 537 -4.21 2.26 -24.47
N VAL A 538 -3.20 1.39 -24.29
CA VAL A 538 -2.55 0.68 -25.40
C VAL A 538 -3.55 -0.14 -26.21
N VAL A 539 -4.42 -0.89 -25.53
CA VAL A 539 -5.43 -1.72 -26.20
C VAL A 539 -6.44 -0.84 -26.94
N ALA A 540 -7.00 0.19 -26.29
CA ALA A 540 -7.98 1.07 -26.91
C ALA A 540 -7.41 1.81 -28.12
N ASP A 541 -6.16 2.28 -28.05
CA ASP A 541 -5.49 2.92 -29.18
C ASP A 541 -5.26 1.91 -30.33
N LYS A 542 -4.78 0.68 -30.05
CA LYS A 542 -4.64 -0.37 -31.07
C LYS A 542 -5.97 -0.73 -31.74
N MET A 543 -7.04 -0.90 -30.96
CA MET A 543 -8.35 -1.33 -31.47
C MET A 543 -9.04 -0.25 -32.29
N ALA A 544 -8.74 1.02 -32.03
CA ALA A 544 -9.21 2.15 -32.84
C ALA A 544 -8.29 2.48 -34.04
N GLY A 545 -7.30 1.63 -34.33
CA GLY A 545 -6.33 1.85 -35.41
C GLY A 545 -5.42 3.06 -35.20
N ARG A 546 -5.29 3.54 -33.96
CA ARG A 546 -4.38 4.64 -33.60
C ARG A 546 -3.00 4.10 -33.25
N GLU A 547 -2.01 4.97 -33.34
CA GLU A 547 -0.67 4.66 -32.86
C GLU A 547 -0.68 4.50 -31.33
N ALA A 548 -0.36 3.31 -30.86
CA ALA A 548 -0.21 3.04 -29.44
C ALA A 548 1.15 3.54 -28.93
N LYS A 549 1.25 3.79 -27.61
CA LYS A 549 2.52 4.14 -26.97
C LYS A 549 3.63 3.17 -27.37
N PRO A 550 4.85 3.66 -27.68
CA PRO A 550 5.91 2.82 -28.20
C PRO A 550 6.33 1.75 -27.19
N VAL A 551 6.86 0.64 -27.71
CA VAL A 551 7.55 -0.35 -26.89
C VAL A 551 8.81 0.32 -26.31
N LYS A 552 8.97 0.26 -24.98
CA LYS A 552 10.13 0.84 -24.30
C LYS A 552 11.40 0.17 -24.80
N GLU A 553 12.42 0.99 -25.05
CA GLU A 553 13.74 0.55 -25.49
C GLU A 553 14.34 -0.47 -24.50
N VAL A 554 14.69 -1.65 -25.02
CA VAL A 554 15.37 -2.69 -24.25
C VAL A 554 16.84 -2.28 -24.04
N VAL A 555 17.36 -2.52 -22.83
CA VAL A 555 18.74 -2.24 -22.47
C VAL A 555 19.72 -2.92 -23.43
N ALA A 556 20.74 -2.18 -23.88
CA ALA A 556 21.65 -2.59 -24.96
C ALA A 556 22.25 -4.00 -24.82
N ARG A 557 22.48 -4.50 -23.60
CA ARG A 557 23.03 -5.84 -23.36
C ARG A 557 22.10 -7.01 -23.77
N TYR A 558 20.82 -6.73 -24.04
CA TYR A 558 19.85 -7.70 -24.53
C TYR A 558 19.52 -7.52 -26.01
N ARG A 559 19.99 -6.44 -26.64
CA ARG A 559 19.94 -6.31 -28.10
C ARG A 559 20.98 -7.22 -28.72
#